data_AF-A0A2R6KNR9-F1
#
_entry.id   AF-A0A2R6KNR9-F1
#
_cell.length_a   1.000
_cell.length_b   1.000
_cell.length_c   1.000
_cell.angle_alpha   90.00
_cell.angle_beta   90.00
_cell.angle_gamma   90.00
#
_symmetry.space_group_name_H-M   'P 1'
#
loop_
_entity.id
_entity.type
_entity.pdbx_description
1 polymer ?
#
loop_
_entity_poly.entity_id
_entity_poly.type
_entity_poly.pdbx_seq_one_letter_code
_entity_poly.pdbx_strand_id
1 'polypeptide(L)' 'MTYAGDPATLIEHALAPAEVENVTVSALGTAYVEVSEDDRGLAIGSSGTRIRLARLLAAEYAGLDDVELT' A
#
# COMPACT_ATOMS: atom_id res chain seq x y z
N MET A 1 13.79 -18.15 9.43
CA MET A 1 12.48 -17.56 9.15
C MET A 1 12.75 -16.24 8.45
N THR A 2 12.48 -16.16 7.14
CA THR A 2 12.80 -14.97 6.35
C THR A 2 11.91 -13.83 6.81
N TYR A 3 12.53 -12.79 7.36
CA TYR A 3 11.91 -11.50 7.67
C TYR A 3 11.76 -10.72 6.35
N ALA A 4 11.02 -11.27 5.40
CA ALA A 4 10.44 -10.44 4.35
C ALA A 4 9.30 -9.72 5.05
N GLY A 5 9.45 -8.42 5.31
CA GLY A 5 8.41 -7.63 5.97
C GLY A 5 7.08 -7.88 5.26
N ASP A 6 6.03 -8.12 6.04
CA ASP A 6 4.72 -8.40 5.48
C ASP A 6 4.32 -7.27 4.51
N PRO A 7 3.81 -7.59 3.31
CA PRO A 7 3.41 -6.58 2.32
C PRO A 7 2.50 -5.50 2.90
N ALA A 8 1.61 -5.85 3.85
CA ALA A 8 0.72 -4.89 4.49
C ALA A 8 1.53 -3.84 5.26
N THR A 9 2.48 -4.26 6.10
CA THR A 9 3.32 -3.34 6.89
C THR A 9 4.09 -2.36 5.99
N LEU A 10 4.62 -2.84 4.87
CA LEU A 10 5.38 -1.98 3.95
C LEU A 10 4.48 -0.97 3.24
N ILE A 11 3.28 -1.38 2.84
CA ILE A 11 2.26 -0.50 2.25
C ILE A 11 1.78 0.53 3.27
N GLU A 12 1.47 0.13 4.50
CA GLU A 12 1.08 1.01 5.61
C GLU A 12 2.13 2.11 5.84
N HIS A 13 3.40 1.73 5.93
CA HIS A 13 4.49 2.70 6.10
C HIS A 13 4.64 3.65 4.92
N ALA A 14 4.43 3.17 3.69
CA ALA A 14 4.47 4.01 2.50
C ALA A 14 3.32 5.03 2.48
N LEU A 15 2.15 4.65 3.00
CA LEU A 15 0.94 5.48 3.00
C LEU A 15 0.85 6.45 4.20
N ALA A 16 1.67 6.29 5.23
CA ALA A 16 1.71 7.20 6.38
C ALA A 16 1.85 8.68 5.95
N PRO A 17 1.02 9.61 6.44
CA PRO A 17 0.21 9.49 7.66
C PRO A 17 -1.24 9.03 7.42
N ALA A 18 -1.61 8.58 6.22
CA ALA A 18 -2.95 8.04 6.01
C ALA A 18 -3.15 6.78 6.86
N GLU A 19 -4.27 6.69 7.57
CA GLU A 19 -4.64 5.52 8.34
C GLU A 19 -5.17 4.44 7.39
N VAL A 20 -4.51 3.28 7.41
CA VAL A 20 -4.92 2.09 6.66
C VAL A 20 -5.76 1.23 7.59
N GLU A 21 -6.98 0.91 7.17
CA GLU A 21 -7.91 0.10 7.93
C GLU A 21 -7.69 -1.40 7.67
N ASN A 22 -7.39 -1.76 6.42
CA ASN A 22 -7.16 -3.14 6.03
C ASN A 22 -6.34 -3.24 4.73
N VAL A 23 -5.60 -4.34 4.59
CA VAL A 23 -4.87 -4.69 3.36
C VAL A 23 -5.22 -6.12 2.96
N THR A 24 -5.74 -6.28 1.76
CA THR A 24 -6.06 -7.59 1.18
C THR A 24 -5.22 -7.83 -0.07
N VAL A 25 -4.38 -8.86 -0.05
CA VAL A 25 -3.61 -9.27 -1.22
C VAL A 25 -4.39 -10.33 -2.01
N SER A 26 -4.66 -10.04 -3.28
CA SER A 26 -5.32 -10.97 -4.18
C SER A 26 -4.37 -12.07 -4.65
N ALA A 27 -4.94 -13.19 -5.10
CA ALA A 27 -4.16 -14.27 -5.72
C ALA A 27 -3.47 -13.84 -7.03
N LEU A 28 -3.85 -12.69 -7.59
CA LEU A 28 -3.27 -12.10 -8.80
C LEU A 28 -2.15 -11.09 -8.50
N GLY A 29 -1.74 -10.93 -7.24
CA GLY A 29 -0.63 -10.05 -6.88
C GLY A 29 -1.01 -8.58 -6.69
N THR A 30 -2.30 -8.25 -6.61
CA THR A 30 -2.77 -6.88 -6.32
C THR A 30 -3.08 -6.73 -4.83
N ALA A 31 -2.54 -5.70 -4.18
CA ALA A 31 -2.98 -5.28 -2.85
C ALA A 31 -4.13 -4.27 -2.95
N TYR A 32 -5.26 -4.61 -2.35
CA TYR A 32 -6.37 -3.70 -2.09
C TYR A 32 -6.22 -3.12 -0.70
N VAL A 33 -6.16 -1.80 -0.62
CA VAL A 33 -5.90 -1.07 0.62
C VAL A 33 -7.12 -0.23 0.95
N GLU A 34 -7.75 -0.55 2.07
CA GLU A 34 -8.84 0.22 2.65
C GLU A 34 -8.23 1.32 3.50
N VAL A 35 -8.55 2.56 3.16
CA VAL A 35 -8.17 3.75 3.94
C VAL A 35 -9.44 4.50 4.31
N SER A 36 -9.39 5.24 5.42
CA SER A 36 -10.51 6.11 5.78
C SER A 36 -10.80 7.10 4.64
N GLU A 37 -12.08 7.43 4.43
CA GLU A 37 -12.47 8.36 3.36
C GLU A 37 -11.79 9.72 3.51
N ASP A 38 -11.61 10.18 4.76
CA ASP A 38 -10.92 11.41 5.10
C ASP A 38 -9.42 11.37 4.75
N ASP A 39 -8.78 10.19 4.82
CA ASP A 39 -7.36 10.02 4.53
C ASP A 39 -7.04 9.63 3.08
N ARG A 40 -8.04 9.37 2.24
CA ARG A 40 -7.82 8.98 0.84
C ARG A 40 -6.94 9.98 0.08
N GLY A 41 -7.13 11.27 0.32
CA GLY A 41 -6.27 12.33 -0.25
C GLY A 41 -4.83 12.26 0.26
N LEU A 42 -4.63 11.95 1.54
CA LEU A 42 -3.32 11.76 2.15
C LEU A 42 -2.63 10.52 1.61
N ALA A 43 -3.36 9.41 1.42
CA ALA A 43 -2.85 8.14 0.90
C ALA A 43 -2.35 8.29 -0.55
N ILE A 44 -3.08 9.03 -1.38
CA ILE A 44 -2.63 9.38 -2.74
C ILE A 44 -1.40 10.30 -2.66
N GLY A 45 -1.46 11.31 -1.79
CA GLY A 45 -0.43 12.34 -1.65
C GLY A 45 -0.42 13.32 -2.83
N SER A 46 0.38 14.38 -2.71
CA SER A 46 0.48 15.41 -3.77
C SER A 46 0.88 14.78 -5.10
N SER A 47 0.06 14.97 -6.13
CA SER A 47 0.26 14.39 -7.47
C SER A 47 0.45 12.87 -7.49
N GLY A 48 -0.12 12.15 -6.52
CA GLY A 48 -0.01 10.68 -6.45
C GLY A 48 1.35 10.17 -5.93
N THR A 49 2.20 11.04 -5.37
CA THR A 49 3.57 10.66 -4.98
C THR A 49 3.61 9.48 -4.01
N ARG A 50 2.63 9.39 -3.11
CA ARG A 50 2.64 8.42 -2.01
C ARG A 50 2.11 7.06 -2.45
N ILE A 51 0.98 7.00 -3.15
CA ILE A 51 0.50 5.73 -3.73
C ILE A 51 1.52 5.14 -4.71
N ARG A 52 2.27 6.00 -5.43
CA ARG A 52 3.33 5.55 -6.33
C ARG A 52 4.56 5.01 -5.59
N LEU A 53 4.87 5.55 -4.40
CA LEU A 53 5.88 4.98 -3.51
C LEU A 53 5.43 3.61 -2.97
N ALA A 54 4.17 3.48 -2.54
CA ALA A 54 3.62 2.21 -2.07
C ALA A 54 3.71 1.13 -3.15
N ARG A 55 3.33 1.45 -4.40
CA ARG A 55 3.47 0.55 -5.57
C ARG A 55 4.92 0.13 -5.81
N LEU A 56 5.85 1.09 -5.78
CA LEU A 56 7.28 0.81 -5.98
C LEU A 56 7.80 -0.14 -4.91
N LEU A 57 7.58 0.16 -3.64
CA LEU A 57 8.09 -0.66 -2.55
C LEU A 57 7.44 -2.05 -2.54
N ALA A 58 6.14 -2.13 -2.82
CA ALA A 58 5.42 -3.40 -2.88
C ALA A 58 5.92 -4.30 -4.01
N ALA A 59 6.20 -3.73 -5.19
CA ALA A 59 6.80 -4.47 -6.30
C ALA A 59 8.22 -4.96 -5.94
N GLU A 60 9.08 -4.08 -5.42
CA GLU A 60 10.49 -4.39 -5.17
C GLU A 60 10.71 -5.36 -3.99
N TYR A 61 9.91 -5.23 -2.93
CA TYR A 61 10.15 -5.95 -1.68
C TYR A 61 9.13 -7.05 -1.37
N ALA A 62 7.94 -7.00 -1.99
CA ALA A 62 6.89 -7.99 -1.78
C ALA A 62 6.45 -8.72 -3.07
N GLY A 63 6.98 -8.34 -4.23
CA GLY A 63 6.65 -8.97 -5.51
C GLY A 63 5.19 -8.78 -5.92
N LEU A 64 4.55 -7.69 -5.48
CA LEU A 64 3.18 -7.34 -5.88
C LEU A 64 3.18 -6.63 -7.24
N ASP A 65 2.18 -6.93 -8.06
CA ASP A 65 2.02 -6.34 -9.39
C ASP A 65 1.38 -4.94 -9.30
N ASP A 66 0.49 -4.70 -8.33
CA ASP A 66 -0.10 -3.37 -8.12
C ASP A 66 -0.61 -3.14 -6.70
N VAL A 67 -0.88 -1.87 -6.39
CA VAL A 67 -1.54 -1.40 -5.15
C VAL A 67 -2.68 -0.46 -5.50
N GLU A 68 -3.89 -0.81 -5.08
CA GLU A 68 -5.12 -0.04 -5.32
C GLU A 68 -5.75 0.41 -4.00
N LEU A 69 -6.20 1.67 -3.96
CA LEU A 69 -6.98 2.21 -2.85
C LEU A 69 -8.46 1.95 -3.15
N THR A 70 -9.16 1.29 -2.23
CA THR A 70 -10.61 1.06 -2.32
C THR A 70 -11.40 1.97 -1.39
#